data_AF-A0A969GAV9-F1
#
_entry.id   AF-A0A969GAV9-F1
#
_cell.length_a   1.000
_cell.length_b   1.000
_cell.length_c   1.000
_cell.angle_alpha   90.00
_cell.angle_beta   90.00
_cell.angle_gamma   90.00
#
_symmetry.space_group_name_H-M   'P 1'
#
loop_
_entity.id
_entity.type
_entity.pdbx_description
1 polymer ?
#
loop_
_entity_poly.entity_id
_entity_poly.type
_entity_poly.pdbx_seq_one_letter_code
_entity_poly.pdbx_strand_id
1 'polypeptide(L)'
;MATDLSLELEQAVNSRRNFAIISHPDAGKTTLTEKLLLYGGAIHEAGAVKARREQRKVTSDWMEMEKQRGISITSTVLQFCTKII
;
A
#
# COMPACT_ATOMS: atom_id res chain seq x y z
N MET A 1 -20.48 26.75 -14.96
CA MET A 1 -20.82 25.53 -14.21
C MET A 1 -20.20 24.29 -14.84
N ALA A 2 -20.49 23.93 -16.10
CA ALA A 2 -19.90 22.73 -16.72
C ALA A 2 -18.35 22.78 -16.85
N THR A 3 -17.80 23.96 -17.18
CA THR A 3 -16.35 24.20 -17.26
C THR A 3 -15.62 24.13 -15.92
N ASP A 4 -16.34 24.41 -14.83
CA ASP A 4 -15.80 24.42 -13.48
C ASP A 4 -15.59 22.98 -12.98
N LEU A 5 -16.59 22.13 -13.21
CA LEU A 5 -16.53 20.71 -12.89
C LEU A 5 -15.43 19.97 -13.68
N SER A 6 -15.23 20.32 -14.96
CA SER A 6 -14.14 19.74 -15.75
C SER A 6 -12.76 20.12 -15.21
N LEU A 7 -12.60 21.36 -14.73
CA LEU A 7 -11.36 21.86 -14.12
C LEU A 7 -11.08 21.16 -12.78
N GLU A 8 -12.10 21.03 -11.92
CA GLU A 8 -11.99 20.29 -10.66
C GLU A 8 -11.62 18.82 -10.89
N LEU A 9 -12.25 18.18 -11.88
CA LEU A 9 -11.96 16.79 -12.23
C LEU A 9 -10.52 16.63 -12.71
N GLU A 10 -10.06 17.51 -13.60
CA GLU A 10 -8.70 17.48 -14.13
C GLU A 10 -7.66 17.67 -13.02
N GLN A 11 -7.87 18.61 -12.09
CA GLN A 11 -7.02 18.81 -10.91
C GLN A 11 -6.99 17.55 -10.01
N ALA A 12 -8.15 16.93 -9.80
CA ALA A 12 -8.25 15.73 -8.97
C ALA A 12 -7.58 14.51 -9.64
N VAL A 13 -7.61 14.39 -10.97
CA VAL A 13 -6.89 13.34 -11.71
C VAL A 13 -5.38 13.59 -11.65
N ASN A 14 -4.94 14.83 -11.90
CA ASN A 14 -3.52 15.20 -11.95
C ASN A 14 -2.80 15.10 -10.59
N SER A 15 -3.53 15.12 -9.48
CA SER A 15 -2.96 14.96 -8.13
C SER A 15 -2.84 13.51 -7.66
N ARG A 16 -3.56 12.56 -8.26
CA ARG A 16 -3.54 11.15 -7.83
C ARG A 16 -2.38 10.39 -8.47
N ARG A 17 -1.75 9.49 -7.70
CA ARG A 17 -0.68 8.59 -8.18
C ARG A 17 -1.01 7.17 -7.73
N ASN A 18 -1.37 6.32 -8.69
CA ASN A 18 -1.67 4.90 -8.47
C ASN A 18 -0.50 4.07 -8.98
N PHE A 19 0.11 3.26 -8.11
CA PHE A 19 1.21 2.39 -8.48
C PHE A 19 1.16 1.08 -7.69
N ALA A 20 1.85 0.06 -8.21
CA ALA A 20 1.97 -1.24 -7.56
C ALA A 20 3.44 -1.59 -7.34
N ILE A 21 3.73 -2.29 -6.25
CA ILE A 21 5.06 -2.83 -5.95
C ILE A 21 5.03 -4.32 -6.26
N ILE A 22 5.72 -4.73 -7.32
CA ILE A 22 5.82 -6.13 -7.77
C ILE A 22 7.27 -6.55 -7.59
N SER A 23 7.48 -7.66 -6.88
CA SER A 23 8.83 -8.18 -6.61
C SER A 23 8.80 -9.69 -6.46
N HIS A 24 9.97 -10.31 -6.60
CA HIS A 24 10.19 -11.69 -6.18
C HIS A 24 9.81 -11.90 -4.68
N PRO A 25 9.44 -13.12 -4.24
CA PRO A 25 9.37 -13.45 -2.81
C PRO A 25 10.62 -12.96 -2.07
N ASP A 26 10.43 -12.47 -0.85
CA ASP A 26 11.49 -11.94 0.04
C ASP A 26 12.37 -10.77 -0.46
N ALA A 27 12.10 -10.20 -1.64
CA ALA A 27 12.82 -9.02 -2.16
C ALA A 27 12.52 -7.70 -1.43
N GLY A 28 11.82 -7.73 -0.29
CA GLY A 28 11.62 -6.54 0.55
C GLY A 28 10.45 -5.63 0.16
N LYS A 29 9.51 -6.07 -0.68
CA LYS A 29 8.28 -5.30 -1.02
C LYS A 29 7.57 -4.69 0.20
N THR A 30 7.42 -5.46 1.27
CA THR A 30 6.79 -5.01 2.53
C THR A 30 7.57 -3.88 3.17
N THR A 31 8.90 -4.04 3.26
CA THR A 31 9.80 -3.05 3.86
C THR A 31 9.78 -1.74 3.09
N LEU A 32 9.71 -1.80 1.75
CA LEU A 32 9.58 -0.63 0.90
C LEU A 32 8.23 0.08 1.13
N THR A 33 7.12 -0.67 1.18
CA THR A 33 5.79 -0.12 1.49
C THR A 33 5.78 0.62 2.84
N GLU A 34 6.41 0.06 3.86
CA GLU A 34 6.51 0.71 5.18
C GLU A 34 7.24 2.03 5.15
N LYS A 35 8.39 2.08 4.47
CA LYS A 35 9.16 3.31 4.34
C LYS A 35 8.40 4.38 3.55
N LEU A 36 7.71 3.98 2.47
CA LEU A 36 6.87 4.89 1.70
C LEU A 36 5.75 5.50 2.56
N LEU A 37 5.09 4.68 3.37
CA LEU A 37 4.06 5.16 4.30
C LEU A 37 4.62 6.07 5.39
N LEU A 38 5.81 5.75 5.92
CA LEU A 38 6.48 6.58 6.93
C LEU A 38 6.84 7.95 6.34
N TYR A 39 7.49 7.96 5.17
CA TYR A 39 7.88 9.21 4.49
C TYR A 39 6.66 10.01 4.01
N GLY A 40 5.56 9.32 3.68
CA GLY A 40 4.29 9.96 3.38
C GLY A 40 3.51 10.43 4.61
N GLY A 41 4.02 10.26 5.83
CA GLY A 41 3.33 10.64 7.06
C GLY A 41 2.08 9.81 7.39
N ALA A 42 1.87 8.70 6.68
CA ALA A 42 0.71 7.82 6.87
C ALA A 42 0.83 6.93 8.13
N ILE A 43 2.07 6.70 8.57
CA ILE A 43 2.41 6.01 9.81
C ILE A 43 3.49 6.81 10.54
N HIS A 44 3.46 6.81 11.87
CA HIS A 44 4.44 7.52 12.70
C HIS A 44 5.68 6.66 13.02
N GLU A 45 5.59 5.33 12.89
CA GLU A 45 6.67 4.40 13.17
C GLU A 45 6.79 3.32 12.08
N ALA A 46 8.02 3.05 11.62
CA ALA A 46 8.31 1.92 10.74
C ALA A 46 8.12 0.59 11.49
N GLY A 47 7.52 -0.41 10.85
CA GLY A 47 7.18 -1.69 11.47
C GLY A 47 5.70 -1.85 11.83
N ALA A 48 4.91 -0.76 11.81
CA ALA A 48 3.47 -0.82 12.11
C ALA A 48 2.67 -1.66 11.08
N VAL A 49 3.11 -1.69 9.81
CA VAL A 49 2.42 -2.47 8.76
C VAL A 49 2.84 -3.93 8.80
N LYS A 50 4.12 -4.21 9.05
CA LYS A 50 4.68 -5.53 9.29
C LYS A 50 4.02 -6.14 10.53
N ALA A 51 3.93 -5.40 11.64
CA ALA A 51 3.19 -5.82 12.83
C ALA A 51 1.70 -6.08 12.55
N ARG A 52 1.02 -5.23 11.76
CA ARG A 52 -0.37 -5.50 11.31
C ARG A 52 -0.48 -6.73 10.41
N ARG A 53 0.50 -6.97 9.55
CA ARG A 53 0.57 -8.16 8.70
C ARG A 53 0.82 -9.43 9.52
N GLU A 54 1.70 -9.36 10.52
CA GLU A 54 1.92 -10.42 11.50
C GLU A 54 0.68 -10.66 12.38
N GLN A 55 -0.05 -9.63 12.79
CA GLN A 55 -1.30 -9.77 13.55
C GLN A 55 -2.43 -10.38 12.69
N ARG A 56 -2.45 -10.06 11.39
CA ARG A 56 -3.36 -10.69 10.40
C ARG A 56 -2.88 -12.08 9.93
N LYS A 57 -1.74 -12.62 10.39
CA LYS A 57 -1.30 -14.01 10.07
C LYS A 57 -2.12 -15.08 10.79
N VAL A 58 -3.06 -14.70 11.63
CA VAL A 58 -3.93 -15.63 12.34
C VAL A 58 -5.34 -15.45 11.79
N THR A 59 -5.86 -16.53 11.19
CA THR A 59 -7.25 -16.82 10.74
C THR A 59 -7.49 -16.88 9.21
N SER A 60 -7.07 -17.98 8.54
CA SER A 60 -7.85 -18.68 7.47
C SER A 60 -7.03 -19.77 6.75
N ASP A 61 -7.71 -20.75 6.16
CA ASP A 61 -7.14 -21.84 5.34
C ASP A 61 -6.29 -21.33 4.14
N TRP A 62 -6.58 -20.11 3.66
CA TRP A 62 -5.79 -19.44 2.62
C TRP A 62 -4.38 -19.07 3.08
N MET A 63 -4.20 -18.70 4.36
CA MET A 63 -2.89 -18.34 4.92
C MET A 63 -1.95 -19.55 5.05
N GLU A 64 -2.49 -20.74 5.27
CA GLU A 64 -1.69 -21.96 5.37
C GLU A 64 -1.11 -22.35 4.01
N MET A 65 -1.89 -22.17 2.94
CA MET A 65 -1.42 -22.30 1.56
C MET A 65 -0.41 -21.20 1.17
N GLU A 66 -0.64 -19.95 1.59
CA GLU A 66 0.32 -18.84 1.43
C GLU A 66 1.66 -19.14 2.13
N LYS A 67 1.60 -19.67 3.36
CA LYS A 67 2.79 -20.03 4.16
C LYS A 67 3.55 -21.21 3.54
N GLN A 68 2.86 -22.25 3.06
CA GLN A 68 3.47 -23.41 2.40
C GLN A 68 4.16 -23.03 1.09
N ARG A 69 3.62 -22.06 0.34
CA ARG A 69 4.17 -21.63 -0.95
C ARG A 69 5.09 -20.41 -0.86
N GLY A 70 5.20 -19.77 0.30
CA GLY A 70 6.01 -18.54 0.48
C GLY A 70 5.49 -17.34 -0.33
N ILE A 71 4.23 -17.36 -0.74
CA ILE A 71 3.62 -16.32 -1.58
C ILE A 71 2.59 -15.50 -0.79
N SER A 72 2.46 -14.22 -1.11
CA SER A 72 1.39 -13.37 -0.60
C SER A 72 0.31 -13.28 -1.69
N ILE A 73 -0.88 -13.80 -1.41
CA ILE A 73 -2.02 -13.85 -2.34
C ILE A 73 -2.93 -12.62 -2.12
N THR A 74 -3.00 -12.07 -0.89
CA THR A 74 -3.78 -10.85 -0.61
C THR A 74 -3.05 -9.57 -1.04
N SER A 75 -3.62 -8.82 -2.00
CA SER A 75 -3.20 -7.45 -2.31
C SER A 75 -3.79 -6.49 -1.26
N THR A 76 -2.95 -5.70 -0.60
CA THR A 76 -3.41 -4.63 0.30
C THR A 76 -3.39 -3.32 -0.46
N VAL A 77 -4.55 -2.65 -0.57
CA VAL A 77 -4.63 -1.29 -1.10
C VAL A 77 -4.35 -0.31 0.04
N LEU A 78 -3.42 0.61 -0.17
CA LEU A 78 -3.03 1.64 0.79
C LEU A 78 -3.09 3.00 0.10
N GLN A 79 -3.93 3.89 0.63
CA GLN A 79 -4.01 5.27 0.19
C GLN A 79 -3.43 6.17 1.27
N PHE A 80 -2.53 7.07 0.88
CA PHE A 80 -1.95 8.06 1.77
C PHE A 80 -1.67 9.37 1.04
N CYS A 81 -1.83 10.50 1.73
CA CYS A 81 -1.49 11.81 1.20
C CYS A 81 0.02 11.99 1.28
N THR A 82 0.68 12.06 0.13
CA THR A 82 2.09 12.45 0.05
C THR A 82 2.19 13.88 -0.44
N LYS A 83 2.99 14.72 0.22
CA LYS A 83 3.56 15.90 -0.43
C LYS A 83 4.79 15.43 -1.19
N ILE A 84 4.59 14.98 -2.43
CA ILE A 84 5.70 14.94 -3.38
C ILE A 84 5.95 16.41 -3.74
N ILE A 85 7.14 16.91 -3.39
CA ILE A 85 7.62 18.26 -3.73
C ILE A 85 7.63 18.41 -5.25
#